data_AF-A0A1Y3NDQ4-F1
#
_entry.id   AF-A0A1Y3NDQ4-F1
#
_cell.length_a   1.000
_cell.length_b   1.000
_cell.length_c   1.000
_cell.angle_alpha   90.00
_cell.angle_beta   90.00
_cell.angle_gamma   90.00
#
_symmetry.space_group_name_H-M   'P 1'
#
loop_
_entity.id
_entity.type
_entity.pdbx_description
1 polymer ?
#
loop_
_entity_poly.entity_id
_entity_poly.type
_entity_poly.pdbx_seq_one_letter_code
_entity_poly.pdbx_strand_id
1 'polypeptide(L)'
;MFQCICEIDLIYLTDIINMHGICNAITINAVTFSQNGIWGHYNDLHRELNKYIKNNNLDIKLKIILFTEANATTQSKDDGELLSSLFSRESTKYDIIFYDNVYTNKFAPYLVNLRDYLPKEHIELFEPGITPEICTYNNKLIEYLKKYNKTAPKTWDELIETSSIIRDGEKNSELVNYNGLFPGFEIGTCSLWEFIYSFRNSYNDTYPDFPSKEAEEAILMLKKIKDSLSSEEEFRKADEYTITRLIDSKFSFVKYWYSPQMSHYVMTPIPGKKEGLSGSVIGGYNIAINKLIDEERIRAAAEIV
;
A
#
# COMPACT_ATOMS: atom_id res chain seq x y z
N MET A 1 62.60 23.32 -32.61
CA MET A 1 62.19 23.73 -31.25
C MET A 1 60.66 23.78 -31.15
N PHE A 2 59.96 22.67 -31.46
CA PHE A 2 58.50 22.56 -31.40
C PHE A 2 58.09 21.07 -31.32
N GLN A 3 58.65 20.32 -30.36
CA GLN A 3 58.30 18.90 -30.21
C GLN A 3 58.44 18.39 -28.76
N CYS A 4 58.31 19.28 -27.78
CA CYS A 4 58.38 18.92 -26.35
C CYS A 4 57.24 19.49 -25.49
N ILE A 5 56.24 20.15 -26.11
CA ILE A 5 55.14 20.79 -25.35
C ILE A 5 53.91 19.87 -25.24
N CYS A 6 53.77 18.83 -26.06
CA CYS A 6 52.56 17.98 -26.06
C CYS A 6 52.56 16.84 -25.01
N GLU A 7 53.72 16.35 -24.55
CA GLU A 7 53.77 15.21 -23.63
C GLU A 7 53.59 15.61 -22.15
N ILE A 8 53.97 16.85 -21.80
CA ILE A 8 53.87 17.35 -20.42
C ILE A 8 52.39 17.58 -20.03
N ASP A 9 51.55 18.05 -20.95
CA ASP A 9 50.13 18.29 -20.68
C ASP A 9 49.32 17.01 -20.47
N LEU A 10 49.68 15.91 -21.14
CA LEU A 10 48.97 14.62 -21.01
C LEU A 10 49.23 13.95 -19.65
N ILE A 11 50.47 14.03 -19.15
CA ILE A 11 50.87 13.47 -17.86
C ILE A 11 50.17 14.21 -16.72
N TYR A 12 50.13 15.55 -16.77
CA TYR A 12 49.38 16.35 -15.81
C TYR A 12 47.87 16.07 -15.88
N LEU A 13 47.31 15.82 -17.06
CA LEU A 13 45.89 15.46 -17.19
C LEU A 13 45.60 14.09 -16.56
N THR A 14 46.46 13.09 -16.78
CA THR A 14 46.32 11.77 -16.14
C THR A 14 46.55 11.81 -14.64
N ASP A 15 47.46 12.65 -14.17
CA ASP A 15 47.69 12.85 -12.74
C ASP A 15 46.54 13.63 -12.10
N ILE A 16 45.90 14.57 -12.80
CA ILE A 16 44.67 15.23 -12.35
C ILE A 16 43.51 14.24 -12.31
N ILE A 17 43.34 13.37 -13.32
CA ILE A 17 42.31 12.31 -13.35
C ILE A 17 42.55 11.24 -12.27
N ASN A 18 43.82 10.92 -11.97
CA ASN A 18 44.19 9.98 -10.91
C ASN A 18 44.15 10.62 -9.51
N MET A 19 44.42 11.92 -9.37
CA MET A 19 44.31 12.67 -8.11
C MET A 19 42.85 13.03 -7.78
N HIS A 20 41.99 13.21 -8.79
CA HIS A 20 40.54 13.34 -8.64
C HIS A 20 39.89 11.99 -8.90
N GLY A 21 40.42 10.95 -8.22
CA GLY A 21 40.15 9.54 -8.50
C GLY A 21 38.74 9.31 -8.97
N ILE A 22 38.59 8.59 -10.09
CA ILE A 22 37.32 8.32 -10.78
C ILE A 22 36.24 8.03 -9.72
N CYS A 23 35.48 9.07 -9.36
CA CYS A 23 34.41 8.98 -8.38
C CYS A 23 33.28 8.26 -9.11
N ASN A 24 33.29 6.94 -9.01
CA ASN A 24 32.23 6.13 -9.58
C ASN A 24 31.05 6.27 -8.62
N ALA A 25 30.00 6.93 -9.09
CA ALA A 25 28.74 7.06 -8.36
C ALA A 25 28.34 5.76 -7.67
N ILE A 26 28.01 5.87 -6.39
CA ILE A 26 27.58 4.75 -5.55
C ILE A 26 26.30 4.19 -6.17
N THR A 27 26.35 2.96 -6.66
CA THR A 27 25.15 2.31 -7.20
C THR A 27 24.34 1.72 -6.05
N ILE A 28 23.13 2.24 -5.85
CA ILE A 28 22.14 1.75 -4.89
C ILE A 28 21.12 0.87 -5.61
N ASN A 29 20.98 -0.37 -5.16
CA ASN A 29 20.06 -1.37 -5.67
C ASN A 29 18.85 -1.46 -4.74
N ALA A 30 17.69 -1.00 -5.21
CA ALA A 30 16.42 -1.17 -4.54
C ALA A 30 15.72 -2.42 -5.06
N VAL A 31 15.07 -3.20 -4.18
CA VAL A 31 14.19 -4.31 -4.57
C VAL A 31 12.74 -4.00 -4.23
N THR A 32 11.84 -4.30 -5.17
CA THR A 32 10.40 -4.14 -4.99
C THR A 32 9.64 -5.27 -5.69
N PHE A 33 8.37 -5.42 -5.30
CA PHE A 33 7.47 -6.46 -5.75
C PHE A 33 6.18 -5.82 -6.24
N SER A 34 5.74 -6.17 -7.45
CA SER A 34 4.44 -5.74 -7.97
C SER A 34 3.50 -6.93 -7.97
N GLN A 35 2.85 -7.18 -6.83
CA GLN A 35 1.75 -8.14 -6.75
C GLN A 35 0.41 -7.52 -7.23
N ASN A 36 0.26 -6.19 -7.11
CA ASN A 36 -1.03 -5.50 -7.35
C ASN A 36 -1.04 -4.60 -8.62
N GLY A 37 -0.20 -4.88 -9.61
CA GLY A 37 -0.20 -4.15 -10.90
C GLY A 37 0.36 -2.71 -10.87
N ILE A 38 1.00 -2.30 -9.77
CA ILE A 38 1.60 -0.95 -9.58
C ILE A 38 2.91 -0.77 -10.38
N TRP A 39 3.30 -1.75 -11.20
CA TRP A 39 4.55 -1.77 -11.98
C TRP A 39 4.90 -0.46 -12.69
N GLY A 40 3.90 0.20 -13.30
CA GLY A 40 4.11 1.47 -14.02
C GLY A 40 4.66 2.59 -13.13
N HIS A 41 4.21 2.66 -11.88
CA HIS A 41 4.60 3.72 -10.95
C HIS A 41 6.07 3.59 -10.49
N TYR A 42 6.62 2.38 -10.40
CA TYR A 42 8.03 2.19 -10.06
C TYR A 42 8.97 2.66 -11.17
N ASN A 43 8.56 2.54 -12.43
CA ASN A 43 9.34 3.09 -13.56
C ASN A 43 9.34 4.61 -13.54
N ASP A 44 8.20 5.22 -13.23
CA ASP A 44 8.09 6.67 -13.07
C ASP A 44 8.93 7.16 -11.89
N LEU A 45 8.83 6.49 -10.74
CA LEU A 45 9.65 6.76 -9.55
C LEU A 45 11.14 6.67 -9.87
N HIS A 46 11.58 5.57 -10.50
CA HIS A 46 12.97 5.37 -10.90
C HIS A 46 13.48 6.50 -11.81
N ARG A 47 12.67 6.92 -12.78
CA ARG A 47 13.03 7.99 -13.72
C ARG A 47 13.14 9.34 -13.03
N GLU A 48 12.14 9.73 -12.25
CA GLU A 48 12.12 11.04 -11.60
C GLU A 48 13.20 11.14 -10.50
N LEU A 49 13.43 10.08 -9.72
CA LEU A 49 14.50 10.05 -8.73
C LEU A 49 15.89 10.14 -9.36
N ASN A 50 16.19 9.37 -10.40
CA ASN A 50 17.48 9.48 -11.08
C ASN A 50 17.69 10.85 -11.74
N LYS A 51 16.61 11.48 -12.24
CA LYS A 51 16.66 12.87 -12.72
C LYS A 51 16.98 13.84 -11.60
N TYR A 52 16.35 13.68 -10.43
CA TYR A 52 16.64 14.48 -9.24
C TYR A 52 18.10 14.32 -8.79
N ILE A 53 18.58 13.08 -8.64
CA ILE A 53 19.96 12.73 -8.29
C ILE A 53 20.96 13.46 -9.21
N LYS A 54 20.74 13.38 -10.53
CA LYS A 54 21.58 14.04 -11.52
C LYS A 54 21.54 15.57 -11.40
N ASN A 55 20.36 16.15 -11.23
CA ASN A 55 20.20 17.61 -11.17
C ASN A 55 20.80 18.22 -9.89
N ASN A 56 20.90 17.44 -8.81
CA ASN A 56 21.49 17.86 -7.55
C ASN A 56 22.94 17.40 -7.38
N ASN A 57 23.57 16.85 -8.43
CA ASN A 57 24.94 16.33 -8.42
C ASN A 57 25.22 15.34 -7.27
N LEU A 58 24.24 14.50 -6.94
CA LEU A 58 24.43 13.42 -5.99
C LEU A 58 25.26 12.33 -6.66
N ASP A 59 26.36 11.90 -6.03
CA ASP A 59 27.24 10.84 -6.54
C ASP A 59 26.64 9.44 -6.32
N ILE A 60 25.39 9.28 -6.74
CA ILE A 60 24.54 8.12 -6.51
C ILE A 60 23.93 7.68 -7.84
N LYS A 61 23.71 6.38 -8.00
CA LYS A 61 22.93 5.81 -9.09
C LYS A 61 21.91 4.83 -8.54
N LEU A 62 20.62 5.16 -8.66
CA LEU A 62 19.56 4.26 -8.23
C LEU A 62 19.21 3.25 -9.33
N LYS A 63 19.16 1.97 -8.97
CA LYS A 63 18.58 0.89 -9.76
C LYS A 63 17.41 0.30 -8.99
N ILE A 64 16.22 0.23 -9.60
CA ILE A 64 15.07 -0.47 -9.02
C ILE A 64 14.92 -1.83 -9.71
N ILE A 65 15.02 -2.90 -8.93
CA ILE A 65 14.80 -4.27 -9.36
C ILE A 65 13.38 -4.65 -8.97
N LEU A 66 12.54 -4.86 -9.97
CA LEU A 66 11.13 -5.15 -9.79
C LEU A 66 10.81 -6.61 -10.11
N PHE A 67 10.38 -7.34 -9.09
CA PHE A 67 9.85 -8.69 -9.22
C PHE A 67 8.35 -8.63 -9.55
N THR A 68 7.96 -9.35 -10.60
CA THR A 68 6.59 -9.51 -11.08
C THR A 68 6.32 -10.99 -11.31
N GLU A 69 5.05 -11.38 -11.41
CA GLU A 69 4.72 -12.77 -11.75
C GLU A 69 5.37 -13.25 -13.06
N ALA A 70 5.66 -12.34 -13.99
CA ALA A 70 6.26 -12.65 -15.29
C ALA A 70 7.77 -12.93 -15.23
N ASN A 71 8.47 -12.48 -14.19
CA ASN A 71 9.94 -12.59 -14.09
C ASN A 71 10.43 -13.29 -12.80
N ALA A 72 9.53 -13.60 -11.88
CA ALA A 72 9.80 -14.26 -10.61
C ALA A 72 9.65 -15.79 -10.74
N THR A 73 10.56 -16.57 -10.14
CA THR A 73 10.36 -18.02 -9.97
C THR A 73 9.25 -18.27 -8.95
N THR A 74 8.66 -19.47 -8.92
CA THR A 74 7.55 -19.82 -8.02
C THR A 74 7.79 -19.53 -6.53
N GLN A 75 9.06 -19.48 -6.10
CA GLN A 75 9.51 -19.18 -4.73
C GLN A 75 9.63 -17.66 -4.42
N SER A 76 9.36 -16.81 -5.41
CA SER A 76 9.43 -15.33 -5.31
C SER A 76 8.07 -14.67 -5.55
N LYS A 77 6.99 -15.43 -5.42
CA LYS A 77 5.61 -14.94 -5.51
C LYS A 77 5.11 -14.30 -4.20
N ASP A 78 5.73 -14.66 -3.09
CA ASP A 78 5.55 -14.04 -1.79
C ASP A 78 6.81 -13.21 -1.48
N ASP A 79 6.63 -11.89 -1.34
CA ASP A 79 7.69 -10.95 -1.01
C ASP A 79 8.32 -11.27 0.35
N GLY A 80 7.52 -11.75 1.32
CA GLY A 80 7.98 -12.18 2.62
C GLY A 80 8.90 -13.40 2.57
N GLU A 81 8.64 -14.37 1.70
CA GLU A 81 9.52 -15.54 1.53
C GLU A 81 10.87 -15.16 0.92
N LEU A 82 10.86 -14.33 -0.13
CA LEU A 82 12.11 -13.87 -0.76
C LEU A 82 12.96 -13.06 0.22
N LEU A 83 12.35 -12.11 0.93
CA LEU A 83 13.06 -11.30 1.93
C LEU A 83 13.60 -12.16 3.07
N SER A 84 12.84 -13.17 3.53
CA SER A 84 13.34 -14.13 4.52
C SER A 84 14.57 -14.90 4.02
N SER A 85 14.57 -15.32 2.76
CA SER A 85 15.72 -15.98 2.13
C SER A 85 16.93 -15.05 2.00
N LEU A 86 16.71 -13.79 1.64
CA LEU A 86 17.77 -12.78 1.53
C LEU A 86 18.42 -12.49 2.89
N PHE A 87 17.61 -12.27 3.92
CA PHE A 87 18.10 -11.95 5.26
C PHE A 87 18.76 -13.16 5.95
N SER A 88 18.22 -14.37 5.79
CA SER A 88 18.83 -15.59 6.37
C SER A 88 20.20 -15.92 5.77
N ARG A 89 20.48 -15.45 4.56
CA ARG A 89 21.78 -15.59 3.88
C ARG A 89 22.69 -14.38 4.07
N GLU A 90 22.31 -13.46 4.94
CA GLU A 90 23.02 -12.20 5.18
C GLU A 90 23.33 -11.43 3.87
N SER A 91 22.38 -11.46 2.93
CA SER A 91 22.63 -10.91 1.60
C SER A 91 22.72 -9.38 1.62
N THR A 92 23.80 -8.86 1.04
CA THR A 92 24.01 -7.41 0.79
C THR A 92 23.64 -6.99 -0.64
N LYS A 93 22.91 -7.86 -1.36
CA LYS A 93 22.58 -7.65 -2.78
C LYS A 93 21.72 -6.42 -3.04
N TYR A 94 20.85 -6.09 -2.08
CA TYR A 94 19.91 -4.97 -2.16
C TYR A 94 20.11 -4.07 -0.95
N ASP A 95 20.17 -2.77 -1.21
CA ASP A 95 20.39 -1.73 -0.22
C ASP A 95 19.07 -1.18 0.30
N ILE A 96 18.12 -0.95 -0.61
CA ILE A 96 16.77 -0.47 -0.30
C ILE A 96 15.77 -1.59 -0.57
N ILE A 97 14.82 -1.75 0.34
CA ILE A 97 13.81 -2.81 0.31
C ILE A 97 12.44 -2.16 0.43
N PHE A 98 11.61 -2.37 -0.58
CA PHE A 98 10.16 -2.12 -0.51
C PHE A 98 9.49 -3.43 -0.07
N TYR A 99 8.72 -3.39 1.01
CA TYR A 99 8.11 -4.59 1.58
C TYR A 99 6.74 -4.28 2.19
N ASP A 100 5.84 -5.26 2.18
CA ASP A 100 4.52 -5.11 2.75
C ASP A 100 4.61 -4.81 4.27
N ASN A 101 3.82 -3.85 4.74
CA ASN A 101 3.85 -3.39 6.13
C ASN A 101 3.58 -4.51 7.14
N VAL A 102 2.89 -5.59 6.75
CA VAL A 102 2.66 -6.77 7.62
C VAL A 102 3.98 -7.43 8.08
N TYR A 103 5.06 -7.30 7.31
CA TYR A 103 6.35 -7.90 7.64
C TYR A 103 7.26 -7.03 8.51
N THR A 104 6.84 -5.84 8.91
CA THR A 104 7.65 -4.88 9.67
C THR A 104 8.32 -5.51 10.90
N ASN A 105 7.54 -6.16 11.76
CA ASN A 105 8.07 -6.79 12.98
C ASN A 105 9.03 -7.95 12.68
N LYS A 106 8.76 -8.70 11.60
CA LYS A 106 9.56 -9.85 11.20
C LYS A 106 10.94 -9.39 10.69
N PHE A 107 10.98 -8.30 9.93
CA PHE A 107 12.21 -7.85 9.28
C PHE A 107 12.95 -6.74 10.02
N ALA A 108 12.32 -6.06 10.98
CA ALA A 108 12.95 -4.99 11.77
C ALA A 108 14.38 -5.30 12.27
N PRO A 109 14.73 -6.51 12.74
CA PRO A 109 16.11 -6.82 13.16
C PRO A 109 17.18 -6.68 12.07
N TYR A 110 16.79 -6.80 10.80
CA TYR A 110 17.66 -6.74 9.61
C TYR A 110 17.67 -5.37 8.93
N LEU A 111 16.91 -4.41 9.46
CA LEU A 111 16.72 -3.10 8.85
C LEU A 111 17.42 -2.01 9.68
N VAL A 112 17.88 -0.97 8.99
CA VAL A 112 18.45 0.22 9.62
C VAL A 112 17.36 1.00 10.35
N ASN A 113 17.68 1.52 11.53
CA ASN A 113 16.84 2.50 12.20
C ASN A 113 16.95 3.84 11.48
N LEU A 114 15.96 4.18 10.66
CA LEU A 114 15.97 5.39 9.83
C LEU A 114 16.06 6.69 10.64
N ARG A 115 15.69 6.70 11.93
CA ARG A 115 15.86 7.87 12.81
C ARG A 115 17.30 8.29 13.00
N ASP A 116 18.25 7.39 12.78
CA ASP A 116 19.67 7.67 12.91
C ASP A 116 20.24 8.37 11.66
N TYR A 117 19.50 8.36 10.55
CA TYR A 117 19.95 8.82 9.23
C TYR A 117 19.07 9.89 8.59
N LEU A 118 17.79 9.96 8.94
CA LEU A 118 16.85 10.94 8.39
C LEU A 118 16.66 12.14 9.33
N PRO A 119 16.43 13.35 8.79
CA PRO A 119 16.03 14.50 9.58
C PRO A 119 14.78 14.21 10.42
N LYS A 120 14.76 14.71 11.65
CA LYS A 120 13.65 14.50 12.58
C LYS A 120 12.34 15.01 11.98
N GLU A 121 12.39 16.13 11.29
CA GLU A 121 11.26 16.77 10.62
C GLU A 121 10.65 15.86 9.55
N HIS A 122 11.46 15.05 8.85
CA HIS A 122 10.96 14.09 7.86
C HIS A 122 10.22 12.93 8.52
N ILE A 123 10.71 12.44 9.66
CA ILE A 123 10.04 11.37 10.41
C ILE A 123 8.70 11.87 10.98
N GLU A 124 8.70 13.08 11.53
CA GLU A 124 7.52 13.71 12.15
C GLU A 124 6.37 13.95 11.16
N LEU A 125 6.64 14.06 9.85
CA LEU A 125 5.60 14.15 8.81
C LEU A 125 4.69 12.91 8.78
N PHE A 126 5.19 11.74 9.20
CA PHE A 126 4.47 10.47 9.13
C PHE A 126 3.97 9.97 10.51
N GLU A 127 4.40 10.60 11.61
CA GLU A 127 4.00 10.22 12.99
C GLU A 127 2.50 10.37 13.32
N PRO A 128 1.76 11.39 12.79
CA PRO A 128 0.32 11.50 13.03
C PRO A 128 -0.51 10.33 12.49
N GLY A 129 0.11 9.42 11.74
CA GLY A 129 -0.55 8.31 11.06
C GLY A 129 -1.24 8.75 9.77
N ILE A 130 -1.92 7.80 9.14
CA ILE A 130 -2.50 7.95 7.80
C ILE A 130 -4.01 8.22 7.91
N THR A 131 -4.46 9.36 8.43
CA THR A 131 -5.88 9.86 8.36
C THR A 131 -5.98 11.28 8.97
N PRO A 132 -6.89 12.21 8.58
CA PRO A 132 -8.19 12.08 7.88
C PRO A 132 -8.33 12.86 6.54
N GLU A 133 -7.31 13.59 6.09
CA GLU A 133 -7.44 14.52 4.94
C GLU A 133 -7.63 13.82 3.59
N ILE A 134 -7.31 12.53 3.50
CA ILE A 134 -7.35 11.74 2.26
C ILE A 134 -8.80 11.31 1.91
N CYS A 135 -9.72 11.32 2.89
CA CYS A 135 -11.06 10.71 2.75
C CYS A 135 -12.16 11.68 2.28
N THR A 136 -11.87 12.95 2.03
CA THR A 136 -12.86 13.90 1.48
C THR A 136 -12.59 14.17 0.01
N TYR A 137 -13.24 13.41 -0.88
CA TYR A 137 -13.21 13.66 -2.31
C TYR A 137 -14.62 13.63 -2.92
N ASN A 138 -14.82 14.51 -3.91
CA ASN A 138 -16.13 14.98 -4.40
C ASN A 138 -17.07 13.89 -4.94
N ASN A 139 -18.12 13.62 -4.16
CA ASN A 139 -19.55 13.52 -4.50
C ASN A 139 -19.99 13.00 -5.89
N LYS A 140 -20.17 11.67 -6.01
CA LYS A 140 -21.07 11.10 -7.04
C LYS A 140 -21.90 9.85 -6.63
N LEU A 141 -21.68 9.20 -5.47
CA LEU A 141 -22.63 8.23 -4.86
C LEU A 141 -23.87 8.92 -4.24
N ILE A 142 -24.24 10.02 -4.86
CA ILE A 142 -25.32 10.88 -4.45
C ILE A 142 -26.64 10.41 -5.08
N GLU A 143 -26.61 9.74 -6.23
CA GLU A 143 -27.84 9.50 -7.00
C GLU A 143 -28.80 8.54 -6.31
N TYR A 144 -28.37 7.35 -5.90
CA TYR A 144 -29.26 6.42 -5.19
C TYR A 144 -29.66 6.94 -3.82
N LEU A 145 -28.71 7.41 -3.02
CA LEU A 145 -29.00 7.95 -1.69
C LEU A 145 -29.95 9.16 -1.76
N LYS A 146 -29.74 10.11 -2.68
CA LYS A 146 -30.67 11.23 -2.88
C LYS A 146 -32.02 10.77 -3.43
N LYS A 147 -32.06 9.83 -4.39
CA LYS A 147 -33.30 9.31 -4.98
C LYS A 147 -34.23 8.73 -3.92
N TYR A 148 -33.67 8.02 -2.92
CA TYR A 148 -34.44 7.42 -1.83
C TYR A 148 -34.46 8.26 -0.54
N ASN A 149 -33.94 9.49 -0.58
CA ASN A 149 -33.84 10.38 0.57
C ASN A 149 -33.17 9.72 1.80
N LYS A 150 -32.03 9.07 1.55
CA LYS A 150 -31.19 8.38 2.54
C LYS A 150 -29.82 9.05 2.65
N THR A 151 -29.16 8.86 3.78
CA THR A 151 -27.76 9.23 4.00
C THR A 151 -26.86 8.01 3.87
N ALA A 152 -25.54 8.23 3.80
CA ALA A 152 -24.59 7.12 3.89
C ALA A 152 -24.78 6.37 5.22
N PRO A 153 -24.87 5.02 5.21
CA PRO A 153 -25.04 4.23 6.41
C PRO A 153 -23.89 4.39 7.39
N LYS A 154 -24.21 4.53 8.67
CA LYS A 154 -23.24 4.59 9.78
C LYS A 154 -23.21 3.30 10.59
N THR A 155 -24.27 2.49 10.48
CA THR A 155 -24.36 1.17 11.11
C THR A 155 -24.60 0.06 10.09
N TRP A 156 -24.21 -1.17 10.43
CA TRP A 156 -24.47 -2.34 9.58
C TRP A 156 -25.97 -2.58 9.35
N ASP A 157 -26.82 -2.29 10.33
CA ASP A 157 -28.27 -2.38 10.17
C ASP A 157 -28.81 -1.30 9.21
N GLU A 158 -28.32 -0.06 9.28
CA GLU A 158 -28.65 1.00 8.32
C GLU A 158 -28.20 0.63 6.90
N LEU A 159 -27.06 -0.05 6.76
CA LEU A 159 -26.56 -0.53 5.47
C LEU A 159 -27.52 -1.56 4.89
N ILE A 160 -27.96 -2.53 5.69
CA ILE A 160 -28.95 -3.53 5.28
C ILE A 160 -30.27 -2.87 4.87
N GLU A 161 -30.78 -1.95 5.69
CA GLU A 161 -32.04 -1.24 5.40
C GLU A 161 -31.94 -0.44 4.10
N THR A 162 -30.92 0.41 4.00
CA THR A 162 -30.75 1.31 2.85
C THR A 162 -30.49 0.54 1.57
N SER A 163 -29.66 -0.50 1.63
CA SER A 163 -29.36 -1.35 0.48
C SER A 163 -30.61 -2.13 0.03
N SER A 164 -31.45 -2.60 0.96
CA SER A 164 -32.71 -3.26 0.62
C SER A 164 -33.70 -2.29 -0.07
N ILE A 165 -33.81 -1.05 0.44
CA ILE A 165 -34.66 -0.02 -0.18
C ILE A 165 -34.22 0.28 -1.62
N ILE A 166 -32.90 0.44 -1.84
CA ILE A 166 -32.35 0.69 -3.17
C ILE A 166 -32.61 -0.52 -4.09
N ARG A 167 -32.31 -1.74 -3.63
CA ARG A 167 -32.55 -2.97 -4.39
C ARG A 167 -33.99 -3.08 -4.87
N ASP A 168 -34.93 -2.92 -3.95
CA ASP A 168 -36.35 -3.14 -4.19
C ASP A 168 -36.95 -2.03 -5.07
N GLY A 169 -36.38 -0.82 -5.01
CA GLY A 169 -36.77 0.32 -5.84
C GLY A 169 -36.16 0.31 -7.24
N GLU A 170 -34.90 -0.10 -7.40
CA GLU A 170 -34.24 -0.16 -8.72
C GLU A 170 -34.66 -1.40 -9.53
N LYS A 171 -34.91 -2.54 -8.86
CA LYS A 171 -35.23 -3.83 -9.50
C LYS A 171 -34.29 -4.19 -10.65
N ASN A 172 -33.01 -3.83 -10.49
CA ASN A 172 -31.96 -4.01 -11.48
C ASN A 172 -31.09 -5.21 -11.12
N SER A 173 -31.12 -6.27 -11.94
CA SER A 173 -30.34 -7.49 -11.70
C SER A 173 -28.82 -7.30 -11.82
N GLU A 174 -28.37 -6.24 -12.50
CA GLU A 174 -26.95 -5.89 -12.63
C GLU A 174 -26.42 -5.06 -11.45
N LEU A 175 -27.32 -4.55 -10.59
CA LEU A 175 -26.93 -3.80 -9.41
C LEU A 175 -26.51 -4.76 -8.30
N VAL A 176 -25.25 -4.67 -7.92
CA VAL A 176 -24.74 -5.35 -6.73
C VAL A 176 -25.00 -4.47 -5.52
N ASN A 177 -25.76 -5.03 -4.57
CA ASN A 177 -26.21 -4.28 -3.41
C ASN A 177 -25.07 -4.06 -2.41
N TYR A 178 -24.30 -5.11 -2.13
CA TYR A 178 -23.11 -5.02 -1.29
C TYR A 178 -22.07 -6.07 -1.68
N ASN A 179 -20.82 -5.63 -1.83
CA ASN A 179 -19.65 -6.51 -1.84
C ASN A 179 -18.70 -6.08 -0.73
N GLY A 180 -18.40 -7.01 0.19
CA GLY A 180 -17.56 -6.76 1.36
C GLY A 180 -16.11 -7.20 1.19
N LEU A 181 -15.73 -7.71 0.01
CA LEU A 181 -14.38 -8.15 -0.34
C LEU A 181 -13.88 -9.28 0.58
N PHE A 182 -14.57 -10.43 0.59
CA PHE A 182 -14.25 -11.60 1.41
C PHE A 182 -13.75 -12.83 0.60
N PRO A 183 -12.70 -12.70 -0.24
CA PRO A 183 -12.13 -13.86 -0.93
C PRO A 183 -11.36 -14.78 0.04
N GLY A 184 -11.02 -15.99 -0.40
CA GLY A 184 -10.35 -17.01 0.42
C GLY A 184 -8.85 -16.81 0.67
N PHE A 185 -8.36 -15.57 0.61
CA PHE A 185 -6.94 -15.22 0.81
C PHE A 185 -6.82 -13.93 1.64
N GLU A 186 -5.61 -13.37 1.77
CA GLU A 186 -5.25 -12.26 2.66
C GLU A 186 -6.30 -11.12 2.70
N ILE A 187 -6.76 -10.66 1.53
CA ILE A 187 -7.75 -9.57 1.42
C ILE A 187 -9.04 -9.88 2.20
N GLY A 188 -9.50 -11.14 2.19
CA GLY A 188 -10.67 -11.54 2.97
C GLY A 188 -10.42 -11.54 4.48
N THR A 189 -9.18 -11.79 4.90
CA THR A 189 -8.77 -11.66 6.31
C THR A 189 -8.77 -10.20 6.73
N CYS A 190 -8.27 -9.30 5.88
CA CYS A 190 -8.37 -7.85 6.07
C CYS A 190 -9.83 -7.42 6.31
N SER A 191 -10.74 -7.77 5.39
CA SER A 191 -12.16 -7.42 5.51
C SER A 191 -12.82 -8.03 6.76
N LEU A 192 -12.46 -9.26 7.12
CA LEU A 192 -12.96 -9.91 8.35
C LEU A 192 -12.46 -9.19 9.61
N TRP A 193 -11.18 -8.80 9.63
CA TRP A 193 -10.58 -8.08 10.75
C TRP A 193 -11.25 -6.72 10.95
N GLU A 194 -11.43 -5.94 9.88
CA GLU A 194 -12.15 -4.66 9.92
C GLU A 194 -13.57 -4.82 10.44
N PHE A 195 -14.27 -5.85 9.94
CA PHE A 195 -15.65 -6.12 10.30
C PHE A 195 -15.77 -6.44 11.79
N ILE A 196 -14.95 -7.35 12.32
CA ILE A 196 -14.98 -7.71 13.75
C ILE A 196 -14.55 -6.53 14.62
N TYR A 197 -13.52 -5.78 14.21
CA TYR A 197 -13.08 -4.59 14.94
C TYR A 197 -14.19 -3.53 15.06
N SER A 198 -15.07 -3.44 14.06
CA SER A 198 -16.24 -2.53 14.08
C SER A 198 -17.32 -2.90 15.12
N PHE A 199 -17.20 -4.06 15.77
CA PHE A 199 -18.11 -4.57 16.81
C PHE A 199 -17.66 -4.34 18.25
N ARG A 200 -16.51 -3.69 18.45
CA ARG A 200 -16.05 -3.24 19.77
C ARG A 200 -17.10 -2.38 20.47
N ASN A 201 -17.02 -2.25 21.80
CA ASN A 201 -18.06 -1.54 22.56
C ASN A 201 -17.81 -0.03 22.62
N SER A 202 -16.55 0.40 22.57
CA SER A 202 -16.12 1.80 22.60
C SER A 202 -15.04 2.09 21.56
N TYR A 203 -14.87 3.37 21.20
CA TYR A 203 -13.89 3.79 20.18
C TYR A 203 -12.45 3.35 20.51
N ASN A 204 -12.07 3.42 21.79
CA ASN A 204 -10.72 3.12 22.28
C ASN A 204 -10.52 1.65 22.65
N ASP A 205 -11.54 0.80 22.51
CA ASP A 205 -11.40 -0.62 22.80
C ASP A 205 -10.46 -1.28 21.78
N THR A 206 -9.72 -2.28 22.26
CA THR A 206 -8.90 -3.13 21.41
C THR A 206 -9.75 -4.07 20.55
N TYR A 207 -9.09 -4.87 19.72
CA TYR A 207 -9.77 -5.88 18.93
C TYR A 207 -10.55 -6.87 19.81
N PRO A 208 -11.81 -7.22 19.46
CA PRO A 208 -12.57 -8.23 20.20
C PRO A 208 -11.87 -9.59 20.25
N ASP A 209 -11.66 -10.12 21.45
CA ASP A 209 -11.07 -11.45 21.63
C ASP A 209 -11.99 -12.55 21.08
N PHE A 210 -11.42 -13.71 20.76
CA PHE A 210 -12.20 -14.91 20.45
C PHE A 210 -12.25 -15.85 21.65
N PRO A 211 -13.42 -16.39 22.04
CA PRO A 211 -14.78 -16.16 21.49
C PRO A 211 -15.59 -15.16 22.34
N SER A 212 -15.33 -13.86 22.22
CA SER A 212 -16.12 -12.82 22.90
C SER A 212 -17.54 -12.69 22.30
N LYS A 213 -18.44 -12.07 23.06
CA LYS A 213 -19.80 -11.76 22.61
C LYS A 213 -19.78 -10.81 21.41
N GLU A 214 -18.86 -9.86 21.39
CA GLU A 214 -18.67 -8.89 20.31
C GLU A 214 -18.23 -9.59 19.02
N ALA A 215 -17.31 -10.56 19.11
CA ALA A 215 -16.91 -11.38 17.97
C ALA A 215 -18.07 -12.26 17.48
N GLU A 216 -18.85 -12.88 18.37
CA GLU A 216 -20.04 -13.66 18.00
C GLU A 216 -21.07 -12.80 17.27
N GLU A 217 -21.40 -11.62 17.81
CA GLU A 217 -22.32 -10.66 17.20
C GLU A 217 -21.84 -10.20 15.83
N ALA A 218 -20.53 -9.98 15.66
CA ALA A 218 -19.94 -9.64 14.38
C ALA A 218 -20.17 -10.74 13.33
N ILE A 219 -19.85 -12.00 13.67
CA ILE A 219 -20.04 -13.11 12.73
C ILE A 219 -21.51 -13.33 12.38
N LEU A 220 -22.43 -13.17 13.36
CA LEU A 220 -23.87 -13.24 13.11
C LEU A 220 -24.36 -12.11 12.20
N MET A 221 -23.88 -10.87 12.39
CA MET A 221 -24.21 -9.77 11.49
C MET A 221 -23.63 -9.99 10.09
N LEU A 222 -22.40 -10.48 9.97
CA LEU A 222 -21.78 -10.77 8.69
C LEU A 222 -22.61 -11.79 7.90
N LYS A 223 -23.09 -12.85 8.59
CA LYS A 223 -24.03 -13.81 8.02
C LYS A 223 -25.33 -13.14 7.58
N LYS A 224 -25.92 -12.28 8.43
CA LYS A 224 -27.14 -11.52 8.09
C LYS A 224 -26.95 -10.66 6.85
N ILE A 225 -25.84 -9.94 6.71
CA ILE A 225 -25.50 -9.14 5.53
C ILE A 225 -25.41 -10.01 4.29
N LYS A 226 -24.64 -11.11 4.36
CA LYS A 226 -24.49 -12.05 3.24
C LYS A 226 -25.87 -12.56 2.81
N ASP A 227 -26.67 -13.06 3.74
CA ASP A 227 -27.98 -13.66 3.43
C ASP A 227 -29.01 -12.62 2.95
N SER A 228 -28.87 -11.35 3.34
CA SER A 228 -29.83 -10.29 3.00
C SER A 228 -29.49 -9.53 1.72
N LEU A 229 -28.20 -9.33 1.39
CA LEU A 229 -27.77 -8.36 0.38
C LEU A 229 -26.92 -8.95 -0.76
N SER A 230 -26.36 -10.16 -0.60
CA SER A 230 -25.38 -10.71 -1.55
C SER A 230 -25.64 -12.19 -1.84
N SER A 231 -25.15 -12.69 -2.97
CA SER A 231 -24.98 -14.14 -3.13
C SER A 231 -23.67 -14.58 -2.49
N GLU A 232 -23.50 -15.88 -2.21
CA GLU A 232 -22.22 -16.41 -1.73
C GLU A 232 -21.10 -16.19 -2.76
N GLU A 233 -21.40 -16.39 -4.04
CA GLU A 233 -20.44 -16.16 -5.12
C GLU A 233 -19.97 -14.70 -5.12
N GLU A 234 -20.91 -13.75 -5.04
CA GLU A 234 -20.63 -12.33 -5.10
C GLU A 234 -19.77 -11.88 -3.91
N PHE A 235 -20.05 -12.42 -2.73
CA PHE A 235 -19.34 -12.09 -1.50
C PHE A 235 -17.86 -12.51 -1.51
N ARG A 236 -17.53 -13.51 -2.33
CA ARG A 236 -16.16 -14.06 -2.48
C ARG A 236 -15.38 -13.44 -3.65
N LYS A 237 -15.98 -12.55 -4.45
CA LYS A 237 -15.28 -11.89 -5.55
C LYS A 237 -14.23 -10.91 -5.01
N ALA A 238 -13.09 -10.85 -5.69
CA ALA A 238 -11.92 -10.05 -5.32
C ALA A 238 -11.72 -8.84 -6.26
N ASP A 239 -10.49 -8.37 -6.39
CA ASP A 239 -10.13 -7.09 -7.02
C ASP A 239 -10.58 -6.95 -8.46
N GLU A 240 -10.23 -7.87 -9.36
CA GLU A 240 -10.53 -7.73 -10.80
C GLU A 240 -12.02 -7.50 -11.06
N TYR A 241 -12.85 -8.33 -10.40
CA TYR A 241 -14.30 -8.20 -10.46
C TYR A 241 -14.78 -6.88 -9.85
N THR A 242 -14.28 -6.55 -8.66
CA THR A 242 -14.74 -5.38 -7.89
C THR A 242 -14.36 -4.08 -8.61
N ILE A 243 -13.16 -3.97 -9.16
CA ILE A 243 -12.71 -2.82 -9.96
C ILE A 243 -13.58 -2.66 -11.20
N THR A 244 -13.84 -3.74 -11.94
CA THR A 244 -14.65 -3.69 -13.16
C THR A 244 -16.06 -3.17 -12.85
N ARG A 245 -16.70 -3.71 -11.81
CA ARG A 245 -18.04 -3.27 -11.38
C ARG A 245 -18.06 -1.86 -10.79
N LEU A 246 -16.98 -1.43 -10.14
CA LEU A 246 -16.81 -0.05 -9.66
C LEU A 246 -16.74 0.95 -10.82
N ILE A 247 -15.96 0.65 -11.86
CA ILE A 247 -15.87 1.48 -13.07
C ILE A 247 -17.25 1.60 -13.74
N ASP A 248 -17.97 0.49 -13.83
CA ASP A 248 -19.31 0.43 -14.44
C ASP A 248 -20.44 0.99 -13.54
N SER A 249 -20.09 1.51 -12.35
CA SER A 249 -21.03 2.05 -11.36
C SER A 249 -22.15 1.07 -10.98
N LYS A 250 -21.79 -0.21 -10.79
CA LYS A 250 -22.73 -1.32 -10.53
C LYS A 250 -22.90 -1.65 -9.05
N PHE A 251 -22.28 -0.91 -8.14
CA PHE A 251 -22.48 -1.08 -6.70
C PHE A 251 -23.40 -0.02 -6.12
N SER A 252 -24.34 -0.44 -5.27
CA SER A 252 -24.99 0.48 -4.32
C SER A 252 -24.09 0.77 -3.13
N PHE A 253 -23.41 -0.26 -2.62
CA PHE A 253 -22.38 -0.17 -1.59
C PHE A 253 -21.27 -1.19 -1.88
N VAL A 254 -20.03 -0.83 -1.54
CA VAL A 254 -18.88 -1.71 -1.72
C VAL A 254 -17.78 -1.31 -0.75
N LYS A 255 -17.15 -2.29 -0.13
CA LYS A 255 -15.89 -2.10 0.59
C LYS A 255 -14.74 -2.29 -0.39
N TYR A 256 -13.86 -1.30 -0.49
CA TYR A 256 -12.68 -1.38 -1.33
C TYR A 256 -11.54 -0.51 -0.80
N TRP A 257 -10.34 -0.75 -1.31
CA TRP A 257 -9.18 0.11 -1.04
C TRP A 257 -9.41 1.51 -1.59
N TYR A 258 -8.84 2.51 -0.90
CA TYR A 258 -8.90 3.89 -1.37
C TYR A 258 -8.25 4.03 -2.75
N SER A 259 -8.95 4.65 -3.69
CA SER A 259 -8.41 5.00 -5.00
C SER A 259 -8.93 6.37 -5.44
N PRO A 260 -8.04 7.35 -5.72
CA PRO A 260 -8.45 8.69 -6.13
C PRO A 260 -9.14 8.71 -7.51
N GLN A 261 -9.00 7.63 -8.29
CA GLN A 261 -9.63 7.48 -9.60
C GLN A 261 -11.14 7.18 -9.48
N MET A 262 -11.62 6.77 -8.30
CA MET A 262 -13.03 6.44 -8.07
C MET A 262 -13.88 7.65 -7.68
N SER A 263 -13.78 8.72 -8.48
CA SER A 263 -14.52 9.97 -8.29
C SER A 263 -16.05 9.83 -8.35
N HIS A 264 -16.55 8.67 -8.79
CA HIS A 264 -17.97 8.39 -8.91
C HIS A 264 -18.61 7.89 -7.60
N TYR A 265 -17.82 7.61 -6.57
CA TYR A 265 -18.29 7.11 -5.30
C TYR A 265 -18.05 8.11 -4.16
N VAL A 266 -18.94 8.12 -3.16
CA VAL A 266 -18.69 8.78 -1.88
C VAL A 266 -17.98 7.78 -1.00
N MET A 267 -16.84 8.19 -0.48
CA MET A 267 -16.07 7.39 0.46
C MET A 267 -16.48 7.75 1.89
N THR A 268 -16.72 6.73 2.70
CA THR A 268 -17.00 6.88 4.13
C THR A 268 -16.18 5.85 4.89
N PRO A 269 -15.97 6.03 6.21
CA PRO A 269 -15.62 4.91 7.06
C PRO A 269 -16.63 3.79 6.89
N ILE A 270 -16.20 2.53 7.03
CA ILE A 270 -17.14 1.41 7.01
C ILE A 270 -18.11 1.53 8.19
N PRO A 271 -19.35 1.01 8.08
CA PRO A 271 -20.29 1.03 9.18
C PRO A 271 -19.78 0.26 10.40
N GLY A 272 -20.28 0.63 11.57
CA GLY A 272 -20.03 -0.11 12.82
C GLY A 272 -21.25 -0.81 13.37
N LYS A 273 -21.05 -1.49 14.50
CA LYS A 273 -22.16 -1.98 15.33
C LYS A 273 -23.06 -0.83 15.84
N LYS A 274 -22.45 0.33 16.09
CA LYS A 274 -23.13 1.57 16.51
C LYS A 274 -22.50 2.74 15.79
N GLU A 275 -23.26 3.83 15.62
CA GLU A 275 -22.75 5.07 15.07
C GLU A 275 -21.49 5.54 15.84
N GLY A 276 -20.48 6.00 15.10
CA GLY A 276 -19.19 6.43 15.64
C GLY A 276 -18.16 5.31 15.79
N LEU A 277 -18.55 4.05 15.60
CA LEU A 277 -17.64 2.92 15.52
C LEU A 277 -17.41 2.52 14.06
N SER A 278 -16.18 2.14 13.73
CA SER A 278 -15.76 1.72 12.39
C SER A 278 -14.46 0.93 12.49
N GLY A 279 -14.09 0.18 11.45
CA GLY A 279 -12.81 -0.50 11.38
C GLY A 279 -12.13 -0.28 10.03
N SER A 280 -10.80 -0.16 10.04
CA SER A 280 -10.02 -0.11 8.81
C SER A 280 -8.69 -0.78 9.06
N VAL A 281 -8.31 -1.69 8.16
CA VAL A 281 -6.95 -2.20 8.11
C VAL A 281 -6.09 -1.22 7.34
N ILE A 282 -4.87 -1.05 7.81
CA ILE A 282 -3.87 -0.23 7.14
C ILE A 282 -3.06 -1.18 6.28
N GLY A 283 -3.25 -1.11 4.97
CA GLY A 283 -2.34 -1.74 4.00
C GLY A 283 -1.23 -0.78 3.59
N GLY A 284 -0.29 -1.27 2.78
CA GLY A 284 0.72 -0.45 2.12
C GLY A 284 2.10 -1.06 2.17
N TYR A 285 3.03 -0.41 1.47
CA TYR A 285 4.43 -0.81 1.45
C TYR A 285 5.27 0.17 2.26
N ASN A 286 6.18 -0.38 3.04
CA ASN A 286 7.24 0.36 3.71
C ASN A 286 8.50 0.37 2.84
N ILE A 287 9.32 1.40 3.02
CA ILE A 287 10.67 1.49 2.48
C ILE A 287 11.65 1.32 3.64
N ALA A 288 12.66 0.49 3.48
CA ALA A 288 13.72 0.35 4.47
C ALA A 288 15.09 0.15 3.84
N ILE A 289 16.13 0.36 4.65
CA ILE A 289 17.53 0.15 4.28
C ILE A 289 18.03 -1.13 4.94
N ASN A 290 18.71 -1.98 4.17
CA ASN A 290 19.32 -3.21 4.63
C ASN A 290 20.48 -2.90 5.59
N LYS A 291 20.42 -3.41 6.81
CA LYS A 291 21.42 -3.17 7.86
C LYS A 291 22.78 -3.83 7.59
N LEU A 292 22.84 -4.79 6.65
CA LEU A 292 24.03 -5.58 6.38
C LEU A 292 24.99 -4.94 5.37
N ILE A 293 24.60 -3.85 4.71
CA ILE A 293 25.47 -3.11 3.79
C ILE A 293 26.42 -2.19 4.56
N ASP A 294 27.48 -1.70 3.92
CA ASP A 294 28.42 -0.78 4.55
C ASP A 294 27.82 0.61 4.79
N GLU A 295 28.41 1.35 5.74
CA GLU A 295 27.96 2.66 6.21
C GLU A 295 27.83 3.70 5.08
N GLU A 296 28.74 3.66 4.10
CA GLU A 296 28.72 4.59 2.97
C GLU A 296 27.46 4.35 2.12
N ARG A 297 27.12 3.08 1.88
CA ARG A 297 25.88 2.69 1.18
C ARG A 297 24.63 2.98 2.01
N ILE A 298 24.66 2.84 3.34
CA ILE A 298 23.52 3.22 4.20
C ILE A 298 23.24 4.72 4.05
N ARG A 299 24.27 5.57 4.09
CA ARG A 299 24.11 7.02 3.91
C ARG A 299 23.58 7.36 2.52
N ALA A 300 24.14 6.77 1.47
CA ALA A 300 23.65 6.97 0.11
C ALA A 300 22.21 6.45 -0.09
N ALA A 301 21.83 5.36 0.58
CA ALA A 301 20.46 4.87 0.55
C ALA A 301 19.50 5.81 1.32
N ALA A 302 19.93 6.39 2.43
CA ALA A 302 19.14 7.36 3.20
C ALA A 302 18.86 8.65 2.42
N GLU A 303 19.76 9.09 1.53
CA GLU A 303 19.49 10.21 0.62
C GLU A 303 18.39 9.92 -0.43
N ILE A 304 18.11 8.65 -0.69
CA ILE A 304 17.06 8.21 -1.63
C ILE A 304 15.71 8.05 -0.91
N VAL A 305 15.72 7.68 0.36
CA VAL A 305 14.53 7.41 1.21
C VAL A 305 13.95 8.72 1.74
#